data_AF-A0A2E7CXG7-F1
#
_entry.id   AF-A0A2E7CXG7-F1
#
_cell.length_a   1.000
_cell.length_b   1.000
_cell.length_c   1.000
_cell.angle_alpha   90.00
_cell.angle_beta   90.00
_cell.angle_gamma   90.00
#
_symmetry.space_group_name_H-M   'P 1'
#
loop_
_entity.id
_entity.type
_entity.pdbx_description
1 polymer ?
#
loop_
_entity_poly.entity_id
_entity_poly.type
_entity_poly.pdbx_seq_one_letter_code
_entity_poly.pdbx_strand_id
1 'polypeptide(L)'
;MRRQASVVLVVMVGMTAMVLLALLWLSEAPVPAANLAGDEVRQPSESEGNLDHEDEASLSANESVGDTAKNADASFDAEPSPSLKPREVVTIQLKALQANNQKDDGIATCFRFASPGNRQLTGPLPRFASMVKTPPYSTMLGVKDFEVSEPQIEEGQAVVITKLIGAEGQTLVFVFVLGKQTQEPYQDCWMTESVYPVQRQAPAAKPGLRI
;
A
#
# COMPACT_ATOMS: atom_id res chain seq x y z
N MET A 1 0.64 -1.96 -39.01
CA MET A 1 0.13 -1.68 -37.64
C MET A 1 -0.14 -3.01 -36.91
N ARG A 2 0.86 -3.58 -36.21
CA ARG A 2 0.69 -4.76 -35.33
C ARG A 2 1.83 -4.80 -34.30
N ARG A 3 1.70 -4.12 -33.17
CA ARG A 3 2.67 -4.19 -32.04
C ARG A 3 2.05 -4.10 -30.64
N GLN A 4 0.72 -4.24 -30.50
CA GLN A 4 0.04 -4.17 -29.19
C GLN A 4 -0.36 -5.55 -28.62
N ALA A 5 -0.48 -6.59 -29.47
CA ALA A 5 -1.03 -7.89 -29.06
C ALA A 5 -0.05 -8.78 -28.27
N SER A 6 1.27 -8.58 -28.39
CA SER A 6 2.25 -9.51 -27.80
C SER A 6 2.58 -9.24 -26.33
N VAL A 7 2.34 -8.03 -25.82
CA VAL A 7 2.62 -7.71 -24.41
C VAL A 7 1.53 -8.28 -23.49
N VAL A 8 0.26 -8.22 -23.93
CA VAL A 8 -0.90 -8.72 -23.18
C VAL A 8 -0.82 -10.24 -22.94
N LEU A 9 -0.41 -11.01 -23.96
CA LEU A 9 -0.31 -12.47 -23.87
C LEU A 9 0.81 -12.94 -22.92
N VAL A 10 1.92 -12.19 -22.83
CA VAL A 10 3.03 -12.53 -21.92
C VAL A 10 2.69 -12.24 -20.46
N VAL A 11 1.88 -11.21 -20.18
CA VAL A 11 1.40 -10.91 -18.82
C VAL A 11 0.38 -11.95 -18.34
N MET A 12 -0.53 -12.40 -19.22
CA MET A 12 -1.57 -13.39 -18.90
C MET A 12 -0.99 -14.81 -18.62
N VAL A 13 0.02 -15.26 -19.36
CA VAL A 13 0.64 -16.59 -19.15
C VAL A 13 1.49 -16.63 -17.86
N GLY A 14 1.93 -15.49 -17.34
CA GLY A 14 2.67 -15.40 -16.08
C GLY A 14 1.80 -15.49 -14.81
N MET A 15 0.51 -15.13 -14.88
CA MET A 15 -0.37 -15.05 -13.69
C MET A 15 -0.88 -16.40 -13.20
N THR A 16 -1.07 -17.40 -14.07
CA THR A 16 -1.47 -18.75 -13.65
C THR A 16 -0.34 -19.53 -12.99
N ALA A 17 0.92 -19.30 -13.39
CA ALA A 17 2.07 -19.99 -12.80
C ALA A 17 2.43 -19.47 -11.39
N MET A 18 2.22 -18.17 -11.10
CA MET A 18 2.57 -17.62 -9.78
C MET A 18 1.55 -17.93 -8.67
N VAL A 19 0.26 -18.09 -9.00
CA VAL A 19 -0.75 -18.54 -8.01
C VAL A 19 -0.55 -20.01 -7.62
N LEU A 20 -0.09 -20.85 -8.55
CA LEU A 20 0.23 -22.26 -8.28
C LEU A 20 1.53 -22.43 -7.46
N LEU A 21 2.51 -21.52 -7.58
CA LEU A 21 3.76 -21.61 -6.81
C LEU A 21 3.58 -21.24 -5.33
N ALA A 22 2.58 -20.41 -5.00
CA ALA A 22 2.24 -20.08 -3.61
C ALA A 22 1.50 -21.23 -2.88
N LEU A 23 0.74 -22.06 -3.60
CA LEU A 23 -0.01 -23.20 -3.04
C LEU A 23 0.87 -24.42 -2.76
N LEU A 24 2.00 -24.57 -3.46
CA LEU A 24 2.96 -25.66 -3.25
C LEU A 24 4.00 -25.39 -2.16
N TRP A 25 4.06 -24.17 -1.62
CA TRP A 25 5.00 -23.79 -0.56
C TRP A 25 4.38 -23.85 0.86
N LEU A 26 3.09 -24.19 0.98
CA LEU A 26 2.35 -24.18 2.24
C LEU A 26 2.15 -25.57 2.87
N SER A 27 2.89 -26.61 2.44
CA SER A 27 2.73 -27.97 3.00
C SER A 27 3.79 -28.41 4.01
N GLU A 28 4.82 -27.62 4.32
CA GLU A 28 5.92 -28.05 5.20
C GLU A 28 6.38 -27.00 6.24
N ALA A 29 5.45 -26.26 6.86
CA ALA A 29 5.80 -25.52 8.08
C ALA A 29 5.56 -26.41 9.31
N PRO A 30 6.60 -26.76 10.11
CA PRO A 30 6.41 -27.48 11.36
C PRO A 30 5.72 -26.59 12.39
N VAL A 31 4.65 -27.11 13.01
CA VAL A 31 3.93 -26.45 14.11
C VAL A 31 4.83 -26.46 15.36
N PRO A 32 5.13 -25.31 16.00
CA PRO A 32 5.84 -25.31 17.27
C PRO A 32 4.93 -25.87 18.38
N ALA A 33 5.46 -26.83 19.14
CA ALA A 33 4.79 -27.42 20.29
C ALA A 33 4.50 -26.36 21.36
N ALA A 34 3.22 -26.23 21.74
CA ALA A 34 2.81 -25.45 22.89
C ALA A 34 3.20 -26.18 24.18
N ASN A 35 4.03 -25.54 25.01
CA ASN A 35 4.31 -26.02 26.36
C ASN A 35 3.08 -25.77 27.25
N LEU A 36 2.48 -26.88 27.69
CA LEU A 36 1.53 -26.95 28.79
C LEU A 36 2.33 -27.06 30.10
N ALA A 37 2.28 -26.02 30.92
CA ALA A 37 2.55 -26.11 32.35
C ALA A 37 1.66 -25.07 33.05
N GLY A 38 0.69 -25.56 33.82
CA GLY A 38 -0.15 -24.73 34.66
C GLY A 38 0.58 -24.29 35.91
N ASP A 39 0.06 -23.24 36.53
CA ASP A 39 -0.13 -23.26 37.98
C ASP A 39 -1.25 -22.29 38.38
N GLU A 40 -2.11 -22.80 39.26
CA GLU A 40 -3.33 -22.19 39.77
C GLU A 40 -3.06 -21.65 41.17
N VAL A 41 -3.21 -20.34 41.41
CA VAL A 41 -3.44 -19.81 42.77
C VAL A 41 -4.30 -18.53 42.75
N ARG A 42 -5.58 -18.71 43.11
CA ARG A 42 -6.37 -18.03 44.17
C ARG A 42 -6.38 -16.48 44.31
N GLN A 43 -7.57 -15.91 44.17
CA GLN A 43 -8.12 -14.64 44.70
C GLN A 43 -8.25 -14.65 46.27
N PRO A 44 -8.48 -13.53 47.02
CA PRO A 44 -9.62 -12.60 46.80
C PRO A 44 -9.57 -11.11 47.30
N SER A 45 -10.60 -10.39 46.84
CA SER A 45 -11.43 -9.33 47.48
C SER A 45 -10.86 -7.97 47.92
N GLU A 46 -11.38 -6.93 47.23
CA GLU A 46 -12.05 -5.70 47.72
C GLU A 46 -11.36 -4.76 48.72
N SER A 47 -11.27 -3.47 48.35
CA SER A 47 -11.76 -2.37 49.19
C SER A 47 -12.10 -1.14 48.35
N GLU A 48 -13.27 -0.60 48.64
CA GLU A 48 -13.92 0.56 48.04
C GLU A 48 -13.29 1.88 48.51
N GLY A 49 -13.50 2.94 47.73
CA GLY A 49 -13.12 4.31 48.11
C GLY A 49 -13.53 5.34 47.06
N ASN A 50 -14.81 5.69 47.06
CA ASN A 50 -15.41 6.84 46.36
C ASN A 50 -14.91 8.16 46.97
N LEU A 51 -14.93 9.27 46.20
CA LEU A 51 -15.35 10.64 46.60
C LEU A 51 -14.79 11.70 45.62
N ASP A 52 -15.67 12.16 44.74
CA ASP A 52 -16.14 13.54 44.53
C ASP A 52 -15.13 14.71 44.64
N HIS A 53 -15.04 15.54 43.59
CA HIS A 53 -15.26 17.01 43.56
C HIS A 53 -14.80 17.56 42.19
N GLU A 54 -15.73 18.03 41.36
CA GLU A 54 -16.19 19.43 41.23
C GLU A 54 -15.32 20.27 40.28
N ASP A 55 -16.00 20.73 39.23
CA ASP A 55 -15.92 22.02 38.53
C ASP A 55 -14.55 22.59 38.11
N GLU A 56 -14.46 22.94 36.82
CA GLU A 56 -14.35 24.36 36.42
C GLU A 56 -14.46 24.45 34.90
N ALA A 57 -15.54 25.08 34.45
CA ALA A 57 -15.67 25.61 33.10
C ALA A 57 -15.06 27.01 33.07
N SER A 58 -14.27 27.34 32.06
CA SER A 58 -14.06 28.74 31.66
C SER A 58 -13.63 28.86 30.20
N LEU A 59 -14.25 29.84 29.55
CA LEU A 59 -14.21 30.25 28.16
C LEU A 59 -12.99 31.10 27.77
N SER A 60 -12.82 31.20 26.44
CA SER A 60 -12.27 32.33 25.66
C SER A 60 -10.73 32.37 25.53
N ALA A 61 -10.10 32.80 24.45
CA ALA A 61 -10.53 33.53 23.25
C ALA A 61 -9.51 33.33 22.10
N ASN A 62 -9.94 33.74 20.91
CA ASN A 62 -9.19 34.35 19.79
C ASN A 62 -7.78 33.85 19.39
N GLU A 63 -7.67 33.36 18.15
CA GLU A 63 -6.67 33.93 17.24
C GLU A 63 -7.12 33.84 15.77
N SER A 64 -7.22 35.03 15.17
CA SER A 64 -7.44 35.28 13.75
C SER A 64 -6.11 35.72 13.18
N VAL A 65 -5.42 34.85 12.44
CA VAL A 65 -4.32 35.18 11.51
C VAL A 65 -4.40 34.07 10.45
N GLY A 66 -4.74 34.33 9.18
CA GLY A 66 -3.95 35.14 8.28
C GLY A 66 -2.84 34.27 7.65
N ASP A 67 -3.06 33.83 6.41
CA ASP A 67 -2.03 33.36 5.47
C ASP A 67 -1.50 31.91 5.59
N THR A 68 -2.19 30.96 4.94
CA THR A 68 -1.59 29.68 4.50
C THR A 68 -2.18 29.20 3.17
N ALA A 69 -2.17 30.03 2.13
CA ALA A 69 -2.33 29.55 0.75
C ALA A 69 -0.98 28.98 0.23
N LYS A 70 -0.37 28.05 0.96
CA LYS A 70 0.85 27.35 0.52
C LYS A 70 1.12 26.05 1.29
N ASN A 71 0.11 25.20 1.42
CA ASN A 71 0.27 23.74 1.59
C ASN A 71 -1.11 23.13 1.38
N ALA A 72 -1.36 22.56 0.20
CA ALA A 72 -2.44 21.58 0.07
C ALA A 72 -1.96 20.37 0.87
N ASP A 73 -2.33 20.35 2.15
CA ASP A 73 -1.92 19.35 3.11
C ASP A 73 -2.30 17.97 2.54
N ALA A 74 -1.30 17.11 2.38
CA ALA A 74 -1.55 15.75 1.92
C ALA A 74 -2.30 15.05 3.06
N SER A 75 -3.63 14.99 2.98
CA SER A 75 -4.43 14.25 3.96
C SER A 75 -4.06 12.77 3.88
N PHE A 76 -3.59 12.23 4.99
CA PHE A 76 -3.28 10.81 5.17
C PHE A 76 -4.49 10.02 5.71
N ASP A 77 -5.70 10.57 5.62
CA ASP A 77 -6.93 9.99 6.18
C ASP A 77 -7.84 9.38 5.11
N ALA A 78 -7.38 9.30 3.87
CA ALA A 78 -8.14 8.71 2.78
C ALA A 78 -8.43 7.23 3.05
N GLU A 79 -9.67 6.84 2.81
CA GLU A 79 -10.18 5.47 2.98
C GLU A 79 -10.69 4.89 1.65
N PRO A 80 -10.71 3.56 1.48
CA PRO A 80 -11.39 2.90 0.38
C PRO A 80 -12.87 3.31 0.33
N SER A 81 -13.35 3.61 -0.87
CA SER A 81 -14.76 3.96 -1.11
C SER A 81 -15.21 3.45 -2.48
N PRO A 82 -16.47 2.99 -2.62
CA PRO A 82 -17.03 2.58 -3.92
C PRO A 82 -17.07 3.71 -4.96
N SER A 83 -17.00 4.96 -4.53
CA SER A 83 -16.99 6.11 -5.43
C SER A 83 -15.64 6.34 -6.11
N LEU A 84 -14.55 5.76 -5.60
CA LEU A 84 -13.21 5.94 -6.12
C LEU A 84 -12.95 5.04 -7.32
N LYS A 85 -12.43 5.62 -8.40
CA LYS A 85 -11.99 4.87 -9.59
C LYS A 85 -10.55 4.35 -9.40
N PRO A 86 -10.12 3.33 -10.17
CA PRO A 86 -8.77 2.78 -10.04
C PRO A 86 -7.64 3.82 -10.15
N ARG A 87 -7.77 4.77 -11.08
CA ARG A 87 -6.81 5.87 -11.26
C ARG A 87 -6.71 6.74 -10.01
N GLU A 88 -7.84 7.03 -9.37
CA GLU A 88 -7.90 7.86 -8.16
C GLU A 88 -7.26 7.13 -6.98
N VAL A 89 -7.56 5.83 -6.81
CA VAL A 89 -6.94 4.98 -5.78
C VAL A 89 -5.40 4.96 -5.91
N VAL A 90 -4.87 4.78 -7.13
CA VAL A 90 -3.41 4.81 -7.36
C VAL A 90 -2.85 6.21 -7.12
N THR A 91 -3.56 7.25 -7.54
CA THR A 91 -3.13 8.64 -7.33
C THR A 91 -3.05 8.99 -5.83
N ILE A 92 -4.04 8.58 -5.03
CA ILE A 92 -4.05 8.77 -3.57
C ILE A 92 -2.82 8.11 -2.95
N GLN A 93 -2.58 6.84 -3.29
CA GLN A 93 -1.42 6.09 -2.78
C GLN A 93 -0.08 6.74 -3.17
N LEU A 94 0.09 7.15 -4.42
CA LEU A 94 1.34 7.80 -4.86
C LEU A 94 1.55 9.17 -4.21
N LYS A 95 0.51 9.99 -4.03
CA LYS A 95 0.60 11.24 -3.26
C LYS A 95 1.00 10.99 -1.81
N ALA A 96 0.41 9.97 -1.19
CA ALA A 96 0.73 9.58 0.18
C ALA A 96 2.19 9.12 0.31
N LEU A 97 2.70 8.31 -0.62
CA LEU A 97 4.11 7.88 -0.65
C LEU A 97 5.08 9.03 -0.96
N GLN A 98 4.70 9.93 -1.87
CA GLN A 98 5.46 11.15 -2.16
C GLN A 98 5.61 12.04 -0.92
N ALA A 99 4.56 12.17 -0.13
CA ALA A 99 4.54 12.97 1.10
C ALA A 99 4.88 12.18 2.38
N ASN A 100 5.33 10.92 2.27
CA ASN A 100 5.50 10.05 3.43
C ASN A 100 6.41 10.68 4.48
N ASN A 101 5.96 10.70 5.73
CA ASN A 101 6.68 11.31 6.84
C ASN A 101 7.41 10.27 7.70
N GLN A 102 8.04 10.73 8.79
CA GLN A 102 8.80 9.85 9.70
C GLN A 102 7.93 8.82 10.45
N LYS A 103 6.61 9.05 10.52
CA LYS A 103 5.64 8.15 11.18
C LYS A 103 5.05 7.12 10.23
N ASP A 104 5.45 7.13 8.95
CA ASP A 104 4.93 6.25 7.91
C ASP A 104 3.44 6.47 7.58
N ASP A 105 2.90 7.67 7.78
CA ASP A 105 1.47 7.96 7.52
C ASP A 105 1.10 7.76 6.03
N GLY A 106 2.05 7.99 5.12
CA GLY A 106 1.89 7.73 3.69
C GLY A 106 1.81 6.24 3.37
N ILE A 107 2.68 5.45 4.00
CA ILE A 107 2.66 3.98 3.91
C ILE A 107 1.39 3.41 4.54
N ALA A 108 0.96 3.95 5.69
CA ALA A 108 -0.29 3.55 6.35
C ALA A 108 -1.49 3.79 5.44
N THR A 109 -1.51 4.90 4.70
CA THR A 109 -2.53 5.16 3.67
C THR A 109 -2.53 4.07 2.59
N CYS A 110 -1.37 3.70 2.04
CA CYS A 110 -1.29 2.59 1.08
C CYS A 110 -1.78 1.26 1.67
N PHE A 111 -1.47 0.99 2.94
CA PHE A 111 -1.94 -0.21 3.62
C PHE A 111 -3.47 -0.24 3.76
N ARG A 112 -4.13 0.91 4.00
CA ARG A 112 -5.59 1.00 4.01
C ARG A 112 -6.20 0.71 2.64
N PHE A 113 -5.53 1.08 1.55
CA PHE A 113 -5.96 0.73 0.18
C PHE A 113 -5.55 -0.68 -0.28
N ALA A 114 -4.73 -1.41 0.48
CA ALA A 114 -4.40 -2.80 0.17
C ALA A 114 -5.60 -3.72 0.40
N SER A 115 -5.89 -4.60 -0.58
CA SER A 115 -6.99 -5.56 -0.48
C SER A 115 -6.82 -6.49 0.73
N PRO A 116 -7.90 -7.12 1.23
CA PRO A 116 -7.78 -8.14 2.28
C PRO A 116 -6.77 -9.25 1.93
N GLY A 117 -6.76 -9.71 0.67
CA GLY A 117 -5.80 -10.71 0.19
C GLY A 117 -4.35 -10.20 0.20
N ASN A 118 -4.11 -8.97 -0.27
CA ASN A 118 -2.79 -8.35 -0.25
C ASN A 118 -2.26 -8.15 1.19
N ARG A 119 -3.13 -7.72 2.13
CA ARG A 119 -2.77 -7.60 3.56
C ARG A 119 -2.40 -8.95 4.18
N GLN A 120 -3.08 -10.04 3.81
CA GLN A 120 -2.72 -11.38 4.29
C GLN A 120 -1.31 -11.79 3.83
N LEU A 121 -0.93 -11.45 2.59
CA LEU A 121 0.38 -11.80 2.03
C LEU A 121 1.52 -10.94 2.59
N THR A 122 1.28 -9.64 2.72
CA THR A 122 2.30 -8.67 3.15
C THR A 122 2.40 -8.52 4.66
N GLY A 123 1.37 -8.95 5.38
CA GLY A 123 1.28 -8.95 6.84
C GLY A 123 0.82 -7.60 7.42
N PRO A 124 0.84 -7.47 8.76
CA PRO A 124 0.35 -6.27 9.44
C PRO A 124 1.20 -5.04 9.07
N LEU A 125 0.65 -3.85 9.34
CA LEU A 125 1.25 -2.56 8.96
C LEU A 125 2.77 -2.44 9.23
N PRO A 126 3.34 -2.87 10.38
CA PRO A 126 4.79 -2.80 10.59
C PRO A 126 5.61 -3.62 9.58
N ARG A 127 5.11 -4.81 9.20
CA ARG A 127 5.76 -5.67 8.20
C ARG A 127 5.60 -5.07 6.81
N PHE A 128 4.41 -4.57 6.49
CA PHE A 128 4.15 -3.86 5.23
C PHE A 128 5.08 -2.66 5.07
N ALA A 129 5.22 -1.84 6.12
CA ALA A 129 6.11 -0.68 6.12
C ALA A 129 7.58 -1.07 5.91
N SER A 130 8.04 -2.13 6.55
CA SER A 130 9.39 -2.67 6.36
C SER A 130 9.64 -3.11 4.90
N MET A 131 8.63 -3.74 4.28
CA MET A 131 8.67 -4.13 2.87
C MET A 131 8.73 -2.90 1.94
N VAL A 132 7.88 -1.90 2.16
CA VAL A 132 7.85 -0.68 1.34
C VAL A 132 9.15 0.13 1.48
N LYS A 133 9.78 0.11 2.65
CA LYS A 133 11.08 0.77 2.90
C LYS A 133 12.28 0.05 2.29
N THR A 134 12.09 -1.12 1.68
CA THR A 134 13.14 -1.90 1.04
C THR A 134 13.07 -1.76 -0.48
N PRO A 135 14.21 -1.75 -1.21
CA PRO A 135 14.18 -1.80 -2.67
C PRO A 135 13.41 -3.04 -3.17
N PRO A 136 12.65 -2.92 -4.26
CA PRO A 136 12.56 -1.76 -5.15
C PRO A 136 11.55 -0.69 -4.67
N TYR A 137 10.68 -0.99 -3.73
CA TYR A 137 9.54 -0.13 -3.35
C TYR A 137 9.95 1.16 -2.65
N SER A 138 11.09 1.15 -1.95
CA SER A 138 11.62 2.34 -1.29
C SER A 138 11.84 3.50 -2.26
N THR A 139 12.00 3.21 -3.54
CA THR A 139 12.16 4.21 -4.60
C THR A 139 10.89 4.99 -4.93
N MET A 140 9.71 4.56 -4.43
CA MET A 140 8.47 5.33 -4.52
C MET A 140 8.36 6.42 -3.45
N LEU A 141 9.16 6.35 -2.39
CA LEU A 141 9.10 7.30 -1.29
C LEU A 141 9.78 8.61 -1.68
N GLY A 142 9.11 9.74 -1.43
CA GLY A 142 9.70 11.06 -1.66
C GLY A 142 10.05 11.37 -3.13
N VAL A 143 9.32 10.78 -4.08
CA VAL A 143 9.50 11.06 -5.51
C VAL A 143 9.18 12.51 -5.84
N LYS A 144 9.86 13.09 -6.82
CA LYS A 144 9.65 14.49 -7.24
C LYS A 144 8.32 14.68 -7.95
N ASP A 145 7.98 13.72 -8.80
CA ASP A 145 6.76 13.76 -9.61
C ASP A 145 6.38 12.35 -10.04
N PHE A 146 5.12 12.17 -10.48
CA PHE A 146 4.64 10.92 -11.05
C PHE A 146 3.54 11.14 -12.09
N GLU A 147 3.48 10.24 -13.06
CA GLU A 147 2.41 10.14 -14.04
C GLU A 147 1.63 8.82 -13.79
N VAL A 148 0.31 8.89 -13.89
CA VAL A 148 -0.60 7.74 -13.78
C VAL A 148 -1.29 7.54 -15.13
N SER A 149 -1.27 6.32 -15.67
CA SER A 149 -1.95 5.99 -16.92
C SER A 149 -3.47 5.90 -16.75
N GLU A 150 -4.20 5.90 -17.86
CA GLU A 150 -5.59 5.44 -17.83
C GLU A 150 -5.64 3.94 -17.46
N PRO A 151 -6.54 3.52 -16.55
CA PRO A 151 -6.68 2.12 -16.17
C PRO A 151 -7.14 1.26 -17.35
N GLN A 152 -6.58 0.07 -17.50
CA GLN A 152 -7.16 -0.99 -18.32
C GLN A 152 -8.01 -1.88 -17.42
N ILE A 153 -9.31 -1.95 -17.67
CA ILE A 153 -10.28 -2.65 -16.80
C ILE A 153 -10.86 -3.84 -17.53
N GLU A 154 -10.82 -5.02 -16.91
CA GLU A 154 -11.38 -6.27 -17.40
C GLU A 154 -11.86 -7.10 -16.21
N GLU A 155 -13.10 -7.61 -16.25
CA GLU A 155 -13.66 -8.53 -15.25
C GLU A 155 -13.48 -8.10 -13.78
N GLY A 156 -13.63 -6.81 -13.48
CA GLY A 156 -13.49 -6.30 -12.11
C GLY A 156 -12.03 -6.21 -11.62
N GLN A 157 -11.06 -6.38 -12.52
CA GLN A 157 -9.65 -6.04 -12.30
C GLN A 157 -9.27 -4.79 -13.08
N ALA A 158 -8.32 -4.03 -12.55
CA ALA A 158 -7.78 -2.85 -13.20
C ALA A 158 -6.25 -2.86 -13.15
N VAL A 159 -5.61 -2.63 -14.29
CA VAL A 159 -4.16 -2.47 -14.42
C VAL A 159 -3.84 -1.00 -14.67
N VAL A 160 -2.97 -0.43 -13.85
CA VAL A 160 -2.54 0.98 -13.92
C VAL A 160 -1.03 1.03 -13.97
N ILE A 161 -0.49 1.66 -15.02
CA ILE A 161 0.95 1.87 -15.17
C ILE A 161 1.28 3.25 -14.61
N THR A 162 2.35 3.32 -13.83
CA THR A 162 2.82 4.53 -13.19
C THR A 162 4.26 4.79 -13.58
N LYS A 163 4.60 6.05 -13.81
CA LYS A 163 5.95 6.51 -14.10
C LYS A 163 6.34 7.53 -13.05
N LEU A 164 7.37 7.24 -12.28
CA LEU A 164 7.82 8.06 -11.16
C LEU A 164 9.16 8.70 -11.52
N ILE A 165 9.35 9.95 -11.09
CA ILE A 165 10.61 10.67 -11.19
C ILE A 165 11.24 10.67 -9.80
N GLY A 166 12.28 9.85 -9.63
CA GLY A 166 13.02 9.73 -8.38
C GLY A 166 13.75 11.02 -7.99
N ALA A 167 14.26 11.07 -6.76
CA ALA A 167 14.95 12.23 -6.21
C ALA A 167 16.17 12.68 -7.06
N GLU A 168 16.86 11.74 -7.72
CA GLU A 168 18.01 12.01 -8.59
C GLU A 168 17.61 12.21 -10.07
N GLY A 169 16.30 12.28 -10.36
CA GLY A 169 15.76 12.43 -11.72
C GLY A 169 15.64 11.13 -12.51
N GLN A 170 15.98 9.99 -11.92
CA GLN A 170 15.80 8.68 -12.52
C GLN A 170 14.31 8.35 -12.73
N THR A 171 13.97 7.85 -13.92
CA THR A 171 12.62 7.34 -14.20
C THR A 171 12.47 5.90 -13.75
N LEU A 172 11.45 5.67 -12.93
CA LEU A 172 11.03 4.38 -12.40
C LEU A 172 9.63 4.08 -12.93
N VAL A 173 9.33 2.81 -13.21
CA VAL A 173 8.00 2.41 -13.69
C VAL A 173 7.49 1.29 -12.80
N PHE A 174 6.25 1.44 -12.31
CA PHE A 174 5.56 0.42 -11.54
C PHE A 174 4.20 0.14 -12.14
N VAL A 175 3.76 -1.11 -12.05
CA VAL A 175 2.41 -1.53 -12.39
C VAL A 175 1.65 -1.81 -11.11
N PHE A 176 0.50 -1.17 -10.98
CA PHE A 176 -0.49 -1.43 -9.94
C PHE A 176 -1.59 -2.31 -10.53
N VAL A 177 -1.93 -3.38 -9.82
CA VAL A 177 -3.09 -4.22 -10.12
C VAL A 177 -4.10 -4.04 -9.00
N LEU A 178 -5.31 -3.67 -9.35
CA LEU A 178 -6.41 -3.46 -8.43
C LEU A 178 -7.53 -4.46 -8.71
N GLY A 179 -8.21 -4.88 -7.66
CA GLY A 179 -9.41 -5.69 -7.70
C GLY A 179 -10.59 -4.93 -7.13
N LYS A 180 -11.75 -5.03 -7.78
CA LYS A 180 -13.02 -4.56 -7.21
C LYS A 180 -13.51 -5.60 -6.20
N GLN A 181 -13.60 -5.21 -4.94
CA GLN A 181 -13.92 -6.13 -3.86
C GLN A 181 -15.41 -6.51 -3.89
N THR A 182 -15.72 -7.75 -3.54
CA THR A 182 -17.09 -8.30 -3.59
C THR A 182 -17.70 -8.52 -2.21
N GLN A 183 -16.89 -8.43 -1.14
CA GLN A 183 -17.28 -8.72 0.23
C GLN A 183 -17.19 -7.48 1.13
N GLU A 184 -18.06 -7.42 2.13
CA GLU A 184 -17.99 -6.43 3.20
C GLU A 184 -16.67 -6.55 4.00
N PRO A 185 -16.15 -5.45 4.57
CA PRO A 185 -16.71 -4.09 4.59
C PRO A 185 -16.34 -3.25 3.34
N TYR A 186 -15.69 -3.85 2.34
CA TYR A 186 -15.13 -3.13 1.20
C TYR A 186 -15.89 -3.36 -0.09
N GLN A 187 -17.13 -3.86 -0.03
CA GLN A 187 -17.91 -4.19 -1.22
C GLN A 187 -17.92 -3.01 -2.21
N ASP A 188 -17.69 -3.32 -3.48
CA ASP A 188 -17.56 -2.37 -4.60
C ASP A 188 -16.38 -1.40 -4.57
N CYS A 189 -15.51 -1.44 -3.56
CA CYS A 189 -14.29 -0.63 -3.52
C CYS A 189 -13.22 -1.22 -4.46
N TRP A 190 -12.49 -0.34 -5.15
CA TRP A 190 -11.24 -0.70 -5.80
C TRP A 190 -10.10 -0.70 -4.79
N MET A 191 -9.37 -1.80 -4.69
CA MET A 191 -8.26 -1.96 -3.75
C MET A 191 -7.05 -2.60 -4.43
N THR A 192 -5.86 -2.31 -3.92
CA THR A 192 -4.58 -2.77 -4.49
C THR A 192 -4.35 -4.24 -4.16
N GLU A 193 -4.28 -5.09 -5.17
CA GLU A 193 -3.95 -6.52 -5.06
C GLU A 193 -2.44 -6.74 -5.13
N SER A 194 -1.75 -6.04 -6.03
CA SER A 194 -0.29 -6.13 -6.17
C SER A 194 0.31 -4.89 -6.81
N VAL A 195 1.60 -4.68 -6.54
CA VAL A 195 2.41 -3.65 -7.19
C VAL A 195 3.77 -4.25 -7.53
N TYR A 196 4.26 -4.03 -8.74
CA TYR A 196 5.58 -4.55 -9.13
C TYR A 196 6.33 -3.58 -10.04
N PRO A 197 7.66 -3.50 -9.94
CA PRO A 197 8.47 -2.67 -10.82
C PRO A 197 8.53 -3.27 -12.23
N VAL A 198 8.57 -2.41 -13.23
CA VAL A 198 8.98 -2.79 -14.58
C VAL A 198 10.50 -2.60 -14.66
N GLN A 199 11.24 -3.71 -14.72
CA GLN A 199 12.67 -3.63 -14.95
C GLN A 199 12.94 -3.08 -16.36
N ARG A 200 13.68 -1.97 -16.44
CA ARG A 200 14.30 -1.57 -17.71
C ARG A 200 15.36 -2.61 -18.06
N GLN A 201 15.17 -3.34 -19.15
CA GLN A 201 16.29 -3.99 -19.80
C GLN A 201 17.23 -2.87 -20.28
N ALA A 202 18.49 -2.89 -19.83
CA ALA A 202 19.51 -2.08 -20.47
C ALA A 202 19.56 -2.46 -21.95
N PRO A 203 19.73 -1.51 -22.88
CA PRO A 203 20.01 -1.86 -24.27
C PRO A 203 21.18 -2.84 -24.26
N ALA A 204 21.04 -4.00 -24.91
CA ALA A 204 22.15 -4.92 -25.06
C ALA A 204 23.33 -4.13 -25.63
N ALA A 205 24.44 -4.06 -24.88
CA ALA A 205 25.67 -3.51 -25.41
C ALA A 205 25.97 -4.28 -26.69
N LYS A 206 26.07 -3.58 -27.83
CA LYS A 206 26.42 -4.23 -29.11
C LYS A 206 27.73 -4.98 -28.88
N PRO A 207 27.76 -6.32 -29.01
CA PRO A 207 29.02 -7.04 -28.91
C PRO A 207 29.88 -6.62 -30.11
N GLY A 208 31.05 -6.04 -29.83
CA GLY A 208 32.15 -6.02 -30.80
C GLY A 208 32.33 -4.78 -31.68
N LEU A 209 32.31 -3.56 -31.12
CA LEU A 209 33.14 -2.50 -31.73
C LEU A 209 34.57 -2.62 -31.17
N ARG A 210 35.39 -3.47 -31.80
CA ARG A 210 36.84 -3.36 -31.67
C ARG A 210 37.28 -2.21 -32.57
N ILE A 211 37.81 -1.17 -31.95
CA ILE A 211 38.63 -0.12 -32.59
C ILE A 211 39.92 -0.72 -33.11
#